data_AF-A0ABD0P401-F1
#
_entry.id   AF-A0ABD0P401-F1
#
_cell.length_a   1.000
_cell.length_b   1.000
_cell.length_c   1.000
_cell.angle_alpha   90.00
_cell.angle_beta   90.00
_cell.angle_gamma   90.00
#
_symmetry.space_group_name_H-M   'P 1'
#
loop_
_entity.id
_entity.type
_entity.pdbx_description
1 polymer ?
#
loop_
_entity_poly.entity_id
_entity_poly.type
_entity_poly.pdbx_seq_one_letter_code
_entity_poly.pdbx_strand_id
1 'polypeptide(L)' 'VGGIKDKVLAAHRANLKRVIIPKRNEKDLEEIPVHVRADLDFVLASTLDEVLNAAFDGGFPAAVSRPQVVSKL' A
#
# COMPACT_ATOMS: atom_id res chain seq x y z
N VAL A 1 0.31 -10.96 -2.92
CA VAL A 1 1.56 -11.39 -2.24
C VAL A 1 1.18 -12.40 -1.17
N GLY A 2 2.12 -13.25 -0.74
CA GLY A 2 1.88 -14.19 0.38
C GLY A 2 2.31 -13.62 1.73
N GLY A 3 1.88 -14.31 2.80
CA GLY A 3 2.26 -14.00 4.19
C GLY A 3 1.72 -12.67 4.71
N ILE A 4 0.48 -12.31 4.34
CA ILE A 4 -0.15 -11.04 4.75
C ILE A 4 -0.25 -10.95 6.27
N LYS A 5 -0.76 -12.01 6.91
CA LYS A 5 -0.90 -12.09 8.36
C LYS A 5 0.41 -11.81 9.10
N ASP A 6 1.50 -12.50 8.73
CA ASP A 6 2.80 -12.35 9.39
C ASP A 6 3.37 -10.95 9.18
N LYS A 7 3.22 -10.37 7.98
CA LYS A 7 3.68 -9.01 7.67
C LYS A 7 2.92 -7.95 8.47
N VAL A 8 1.61 -8.12 8.61
CA VAL A 8 0.78 -7.20 9.40
C VAL A 8 1.10 -7.29 10.89
N LEU A 9 1.28 -8.51 11.42
CA LEU A 9 1.71 -8.70 12.82
C LEU A 9 3.10 -8.11 13.06
N ALA A 10 4.02 -8.23 12.11
CA ALA A 10 5.33 -7.59 12.18
C ALA A 10 5.22 -6.05 12.18
N ALA A 11 4.36 -5.49 11.33
CA ALA A 11 4.10 -4.05 11.28
C ALA A 11 3.52 -3.52 12.61
N HIS A 12 2.54 -4.23 13.19
CA HIS A 12 1.96 -3.90 14.49
C HIS A 12 3.01 -3.95 15.61
N ARG A 13 3.83 -5.00 15.67
CA ARG A 13 4.94 -5.13 16.64
C ARG A 13 5.98 -4.02 16.49
N ALA A 14 6.21 -3.53 15.28
CA ALA A 14 7.07 -2.40 15.00
C ALA A 14 6.40 -1.04 15.27
N ASN A 15 5.18 -1.04 15.80
CA ASN A 15 4.37 0.14 16.10
C ASN A 15 4.10 1.02 14.86
N LEU A 16 4.15 0.44 13.67
CA LEU A 16 3.70 1.09 12.43
C LEU A 16 2.18 1.30 12.51
N LYS A 17 1.70 2.34 11.84
CA LYS A 17 0.27 2.73 11.89
C LYS A 17 -0.47 2.53 10.59
N ARG A 18 0.22 2.37 9.47
CA ARG A 18 -0.38 2.19 8.15
C ARG A 18 0.26 1.05 7.39
N VAL A 19 -0.57 0.24 6.73
CA VAL A 19 -0.15 -0.85 5.84
C VAL A 19 -0.89 -0.74 4.52
N ILE A 20 -0.14 -0.65 3.42
CA ILE A 20 -0.69 -0.69 2.06
C ILE A 20 -0.60 -2.12 1.55
N ILE A 21 -1.71 -2.71 1.13
CA ILE A 21 -1.76 -4.08 0.59
C ILE A 21 -2.48 -4.14 -0.76
N PRO A 22 -2.20 -5.15 -1.61
CA PRO A 22 -2.95 -5.34 -2.84
C PRO A 22 -4.44 -5.58 -2.54
N LYS A 23 -5.34 -4.96 -3.31
CA LYS A 23 -6.79 -5.15 -3.15
C LYS A 23 -7.23 -6.62 -3.19
N ARG A 24 -6.58 -7.43 -4.02
CA ARG A 24 -6.82 -8.89 -4.10
C ARG A 24 -6.55 -9.66 -2.79
N ASN A 25 -5.79 -9.06 -1.87
CA ASN A 25 -5.43 -9.64 -0.57
C ASN A 25 -6.37 -9.16 0.55
N GLU A 26 -7.46 -8.45 0.24
CA GLU A 26 -8.44 -7.96 1.22
C GLU A 26 -9.01 -9.08 2.10
N LYS A 27 -9.30 -10.25 1.51
CA LYS A 27 -9.82 -11.42 2.24
C LYS A 27 -8.84 -11.95 3.31
N ASP A 28 -7.54 -11.78 3.11
CA ASP A 28 -6.53 -12.23 4.07
C ASP A 28 -6.57 -11.42 5.38
N LEU A 29 -7.21 -10.24 5.38
CA LEU A 29 -7.40 -9.44 6.58
C LEU A 29 -8.32 -10.13 7.60
N GLU A 30 -9.20 -11.03 7.16
CA GLU A 30 -10.09 -11.77 8.05
C GLU A 30 -9.32 -12.68 9.01
N GLU A 31 -8.13 -13.15 8.61
CA GLU A 31 -7.25 -14.00 9.42
C GLU A 31 -6.50 -13.22 10.52
N ILE A 32 -6.62 -11.90 10.53
CA ILE A 32 -5.91 -10.99 11.43
C ILE A 32 -6.80 -10.68 12.64
N PRO A 33 -6.27 -10.82 13.87
CA PRO A 33 -7.03 -10.51 15.07
C PRO A 33 -7.64 -9.10 15.04
N VAL A 34 -8.89 -8.97 15.50
CA VAL A 34 -9.66 -7.71 15.43
C VAL A 34 -8.92 -6.55 16.11
N HIS A 35 -8.28 -6.79 17.25
CA HIS A 35 -7.52 -5.75 17.97
C HIS A 35 -6.34 -5.23 17.14
N VAL A 36 -5.61 -6.11 16.43
CA VAL A 36 -4.52 -5.69 15.53
C VAL A 36 -5.06 -4.90 14.35
N ARG A 37 -6.20 -5.32 13.79
CA ARG A 37 -6.85 -4.59 12.70
C ARG A 37 -7.33 -3.20 13.10
N ALA A 38 -7.81 -3.05 14.34
CA ALA A 38 -8.26 -1.78 14.87
C ALA A 38 -7.10 -0.79 15.12
N ASP A 39 -5.90 -1.29 15.38
CA ASP A 39 -4.70 -0.47 15.64
C ASP A 39 -3.97 0.00 14.37
N LEU A 40 -4.36 -0.51 13.19
CA LEU A 40 -3.70 -0.27 11.91
C LEU A 40 -4.67 0.31 10.86
N ASP A 41 -4.17 1.29 10.12
CA ASP A 41 -4.82 1.84 8.93
C ASP A 41 -4.44 0.99 7.69
N PHE A 42 -5.44 0.39 7.04
CA PHE A 42 -5.22 -0.43 5.85
C PHE A 42 -5.63 0.32 4.59
N VAL A 43 -4.69 0.43 3.64
CA VAL A 43 -4.98 0.94 2.30
C VAL A 43 -4.94 -0.21 1.31
N LEU A 44 -6.07 -0.44 0.63
CA LEU A 44 -6.18 -1.43 -0.43
C LEU A 44 -5.86 -0.77 -1.78
N ALA A 45 -4.79 -1.22 -2.43
CA ALA A 45 -4.36 -0.67 -3.71
C ALA A 45 -4.47 -1.70 -4.84
N SER A 46 -5.03 -1.29 -5.96
CA SER A 46 -5.11 -2.03 -7.23
C SER A 46 -4.02 -1.62 -8.22
N THR A 47 -3.50 -0.40 -8.11
CA THR A 47 -2.48 0.17 -9.01
C THR A 47 -1.29 0.72 -8.25
N LEU A 48 -0.17 0.93 -8.95
CA LEU A 48 1.01 1.57 -8.35
C LEU A 48 0.70 3.03 -7.95
N ASP A 49 -0.09 3.74 -8.75
CA ASP A 49 -0.45 5.14 -8.47
C ASP A 49 -1.22 5.26 -7.15
N GLU A 50 -2.10 4.31 -6.83
CA GLU A 50 -2.79 4.26 -5.54
C GLU A 50 -1.81 4.03 -4.37
N VAL A 51 -0.81 3.16 -4.54
CA VAL A 51 0.24 2.95 -3.53
C VAL A 51 1.02 4.23 -3.31
N LEU A 52 1.46 4.89 -4.38
CA LEU A 52 2.26 6.10 -4.30
C LEU A 52 1.46 7.25 -3.67
N ASN A 53 0.21 7.45 -4.08
CA ASN A 53 -0.66 8.47 -3.47
C ASN A 53 -0.90 8.23 -1.97
N ALA A 54 -0.98 6.97 -1.53
CA ALA A 54 -1.17 6.63 -0.12
C ALA A 54 0.11 6.73 0.73
N ALA A 55 1.28 6.69 0.08
CA ALA A 55 2.59 6.70 0.74
C ALA A 55 3.14 8.11 1.01
N PHE A 56 2.71 9.12 0.26
CA PHE A 56 3.21 10.49 0.35
C PHE A 56 2.11 11.47 0.79
N ASP A 57 2.42 12.29 1.80
CA ASP A 57 1.52 13.35 2.25
C ASP A 57 1.32 14.41 1.15
N GLY A 58 0.06 14.77 0.88
CA GLY A 58 -0.29 15.65 -0.24
C GLY A 58 -0.44 14.95 -1.58
N GLY A 59 -0.29 13.61 -1.63
CA GLY A 59 -0.40 12.80 -2.83
C GLY A 59 0.91 12.68 -3.60
N PHE A 60 0.95 11.74 -4.55
CA PHE A 60 2.09 11.59 -5.45
C PHE A 60 1.79 12.33 -6.76
N PRO A 61 2.61 13.30 -7.18
CA PRO A 61 2.35 14.05 -8.40
C PRO A 61 2.37 13.10 -9.60
N ALA A 62 1.20 12.82 -10.16
CA ALA A 62 1.00 11.95 -11.32
C ALA A 62 1.69 12.48 -12.60
N ALA A 63 2.26 13.69 -12.55
CA ALA A 63 2.89 14.37 -13.66
C ALA A 63 4.40 14.59 -13.40
N VAL A 64 5.18 13.51 -13.53
CA VAL A 64 6.41 13.67 -14.31
C VAL A 64 6.07 13.09 -15.66
N SER A 65 5.49 13.92 -16.54
CA SER A 65 5.48 13.62 -17.97
C SER A 65 6.90 13.23 -18.33
N ARG A 66 7.13 11.95 -18.63
CA ARG A 66 8.41 11.53 -19.22
C ARG A 66 8.64 12.50 -20.38
N PRO A 67 9.79 13.19 -20.46
CA PRO A 67 10.15 13.84 -21.70
C PRO A 67 10.00 12.78 -22.76
N GLN A 68 9.06 12.96 -23.69
CA GLN A 68 9.00 12.11 -24.86
C GLN A 68 10.34 12.34 -25.53
N VAL A 69 11.24 11.36 -25.43
CA VAL A 69 12.44 11.35 -26.24
C VAL A 69 11.93 11.15 -27.65
N VAL A 70 11.59 12.26 -28.31
CA VAL A 70 11.29 12.28 -29.73
C VAL A 70 12.61 11.88 -30.38
N SER A 71 12.72 10.62 -30.75
CA SER A 71 13.79 10.13 -31.61
C SER A 71 13.65 10.88 -32.92
N LYS A 72 14.34 12.01 -33.04
CA LYS A 72 14.57 12.66 -34.33
C LYS A 72 15.44 11.71 -35.12
N LEU A 73 14.82 11.12 -36.15
CA LEU A 73 15.50 10.46 -37.27
C LEU A 73 16.46 11.44 -37.95
#